data_AF-A0A6J5YWT8-F1
#
_entry.id   AF-A0A6J5YWT8-F1
#
_cell.length_a   1.000
_cell.length_b   1.000
_cell.length_c   1.000
_cell.angle_alpha   90.00
_cell.angle_beta   90.00
_cell.angle_gamma   90.00
#
_symmetry.space_group_name_H-M   'P 1'
#
loop_
_entity.id
_entity.type
_entity.pdbx_description
1 polymer ?
#
loop_
_entity_poly.entity_id
_entity_poly.type
_entity_poly.pdbx_seq_one_letter_code
_entity_poly.pdbx_strand_id
1 'polypeptide(L)'
;MPLPSSVSIIGASGALGQGLALRWAQAGVPLVLGSREADRAAEAAAAIVAAVPGAVIEGVDNVAAAAASPVVVLSVPFSAQAKTVKQIGESLKAGQLVIDASVPLAAQVGGKPTQMLGVWQGSAAQQAASLLPDGVGIVSALHTVSAAMLADLDHKFDEDVLVCGDDKEQKAVAAELIEAIAGLRAVDAGRLENSRITESLTALMIGINIRNKAHTGIRITGL
;
A
#
# COMPACT_ATOMS: atom_id res chain seq x y z
N MET A 1 10.81 -14.91 -7.66
CA MET A 1 10.09 -15.98 -6.95
C MET A 1 8.66 -16.01 -7.49
N PRO A 2 7.84 -17.03 -7.21
CA PRO A 2 6.42 -16.95 -7.49
C PRO A 2 5.77 -15.87 -6.60
N LEU A 3 4.72 -15.22 -7.10
CA LEU A 3 3.90 -14.28 -6.33
C LEU A 3 3.47 -14.88 -4.98
N PRO A 4 3.25 -14.06 -3.94
CA PRO A 4 2.78 -14.55 -2.66
C PRO A 4 1.47 -15.31 -2.81
N SER A 5 1.27 -16.35 -1.99
CA SER A 5 0.08 -17.22 -2.07
C SER A 5 -1.23 -16.48 -1.84
N SER A 6 -1.18 -15.36 -1.12
CA SER A 6 -2.28 -14.41 -0.96
C SER A 6 -1.72 -13.07 -0.44
N VAL A 7 -2.50 -12.00 -0.61
CA VAL A 7 -2.21 -10.67 -0.06
C VAL A 7 -3.42 -10.12 0.68
N SER A 8 -3.22 -9.66 1.90
CA SER A 8 -4.27 -8.97 2.65
C SER A 8 -4.16 -7.47 2.46
N ILE A 9 -5.28 -6.78 2.23
CA ILE A 9 -5.32 -5.31 2.07
C ILE A 9 -6.15 -4.72 3.20
N ILE A 10 -5.49 -4.07 4.15
CA ILE A 10 -6.14 -3.42 5.30
C ILE A 10 -6.49 -1.98 4.92
N GLY A 11 -7.77 -1.64 5.01
CA GLY A 11 -8.29 -0.38 4.46
C GLY A 11 -8.66 -0.50 2.98
N ALA A 12 -8.99 -1.71 2.53
CA ALA A 12 -9.41 -2.00 1.16
C ALA A 12 -10.65 -1.24 0.69
N SER A 13 -11.45 -0.67 1.60
CA SER A 13 -12.60 0.17 1.25
C SER A 13 -12.22 1.60 0.83
N GLY A 14 -10.96 2.00 0.99
CA GLY A 14 -10.44 3.30 0.54
C GLY A 14 -9.98 3.25 -0.93
N ALA A 15 -9.90 4.41 -1.58
CA ALA A 15 -9.60 4.50 -3.02
C ALA A 15 -8.30 3.77 -3.43
N LEU A 16 -7.21 3.94 -2.67
CA LEU A 16 -5.95 3.23 -2.95
C LEU A 16 -6.11 1.71 -2.80
N GLY A 17 -6.70 1.27 -1.68
CA GLY A 17 -6.91 -0.15 -1.40
C GLY A 17 -7.79 -0.83 -2.45
N GLN A 18 -8.88 -0.19 -2.88
CA GLN A 18 -9.74 -0.69 -3.95
C GLN A 18 -9.00 -0.77 -5.29
N GLY A 19 -8.25 0.27 -5.65
CA GLY A 19 -7.48 0.30 -6.88
C GLY A 19 -6.40 -0.80 -6.92
N LEU A 20 -5.66 -0.97 -5.83
CA LEU A 20 -4.67 -2.04 -5.71
C LEU A 20 -5.33 -3.42 -5.81
N ALA A 21 -6.46 -3.61 -5.14
CA ALA A 21 -7.21 -4.86 -5.18
C ALA A 21 -7.70 -5.20 -6.60
N LEU A 22 -8.20 -4.22 -7.35
CA LEU A 22 -8.59 -4.39 -8.76
C LEU A 22 -7.42 -4.84 -9.64
N ARG A 23 -6.26 -4.18 -9.53
CA ARG A 23 -5.09 -4.50 -10.35
C ARG A 23 -4.46 -5.83 -9.99
N TRP A 24 -4.32 -6.14 -8.70
CA TRP A 24 -3.79 -7.44 -8.27
C TRP A 24 -4.75 -8.59 -8.57
N ALA A 25 -6.07 -8.37 -8.48
CA ALA A 25 -7.06 -9.33 -8.96
C ALA A 25 -6.92 -9.60 -10.46
N GLN A 26 -6.72 -8.56 -11.29
CA GLN A 26 -6.47 -8.70 -12.73
C GLN A 26 -5.16 -9.46 -13.02
N ALA A 27 -4.15 -9.31 -12.15
CA ALA A 27 -2.91 -10.06 -12.20
C ALA A 27 -3.01 -11.50 -11.63
N GLY A 28 -4.19 -11.92 -11.15
CA GLY A 28 -4.42 -13.26 -10.62
C GLY A 28 -3.90 -13.49 -9.20
N VAL A 29 -3.61 -12.42 -8.45
CA VAL A 29 -3.19 -12.52 -7.05
C VAL A 29 -4.42 -12.81 -6.18
N PRO A 30 -4.41 -13.85 -5.33
CA PRO A 30 -5.46 -14.07 -4.35
C PRO A 30 -5.46 -12.99 -3.26
N LEU A 31 -6.63 -12.44 -2.93
CA LEU A 31 -6.75 -11.29 -2.03
C LEU A 31 -7.65 -11.55 -0.83
N VAL A 32 -7.30 -10.96 0.31
CA VAL A 32 -8.15 -10.88 1.51
C VAL A 32 -8.32 -9.41 1.89
N LEU A 33 -9.52 -8.88 1.74
CA LEU A 33 -9.81 -7.47 2.00
C LEU A 33 -10.18 -7.30 3.47
N GLY A 34 -9.49 -6.40 4.15
CA GLY A 34 -9.74 -6.04 5.54
C GLY A 34 -10.46 -4.71 5.68
N SER A 35 -11.52 -4.71 6.49
CA SER A 35 -12.22 -3.50 6.94
C SER A 35 -12.46 -3.53 8.45
N ARG A 36 -12.79 -2.38 9.04
CA ARG A 36 -13.31 -2.34 10.42
C ARG A 36 -14.70 -2.97 10.53
N GLU A 37 -15.45 -2.94 9.44
CA GLU A 37 -16.78 -3.52 9.29
C GLU A 37 -16.68 -4.62 8.23
N ALA A 38 -16.81 -5.88 8.64
CA ALA A 38 -16.62 -7.04 7.76
C ALA A 38 -17.55 -7.00 6.53
N ASP A 39 -18.80 -6.56 6.72
CA ASP A 39 -19.77 -6.41 5.62
C ASP A 39 -19.25 -5.47 4.52
N ARG A 40 -18.59 -4.36 4.88
CA ARG A 40 -17.98 -3.45 3.89
C ARG A 40 -16.83 -4.09 3.13
N ALA A 41 -16.05 -4.96 3.77
CA ALA A 41 -15.01 -5.70 3.06
C ALA A 41 -15.61 -6.73 2.11
N ALA A 42 -16.68 -7.43 2.52
CA ALA A 42 -17.40 -8.38 1.68
C ALA A 42 -18.05 -7.69 0.46
N GLU A 43 -18.66 -6.51 0.66
CA GLU A 43 -19.19 -5.68 -0.42
C GLU A 43 -18.09 -5.26 -1.41
N ALA A 44 -16.93 -4.80 -0.89
CA ALA A 44 -15.79 -4.44 -1.74
C ALA A 44 -15.26 -5.66 -2.52
N ALA A 45 -15.15 -6.82 -1.89
CA ALA A 45 -14.73 -8.06 -2.54
C ALA A 45 -15.69 -8.44 -3.68
N ALA A 46 -17.00 -8.40 -3.42
CA ALA A 46 -18.02 -8.68 -4.43
C ALA A 46 -17.95 -7.72 -5.62
N ALA A 47 -17.73 -6.42 -5.37
CA ALA A 47 -17.58 -5.42 -6.42
C ALA A 47 -16.36 -5.71 -7.32
N ILE A 48 -15.24 -6.12 -6.74
CA ILE A 48 -14.02 -6.44 -7.49
C ILE A 48 -14.19 -7.75 -8.29
N VAL A 49 -14.83 -8.76 -7.72
CA VAL A 49 -15.16 -10.01 -8.44
C VAL A 49 -16.08 -9.74 -9.63
N ALA A 50 -17.03 -8.81 -9.50
CA ALA A 50 -17.89 -8.40 -10.61
C ALA A 50 -17.10 -7.68 -11.72
N ALA A 51 -16.10 -6.87 -11.36
CA ALA A 51 -15.23 -6.16 -12.31
C ALA A 51 -14.17 -7.06 -12.95
N VAL A 52 -13.69 -8.08 -12.23
CA VAL A 52 -12.64 -9.00 -12.65
C VAL A 52 -13.13 -10.45 -12.49
N PRO A 53 -13.83 -11.00 -13.49
CA PRO A 53 -14.34 -12.36 -13.44
C PRO A 53 -13.21 -13.38 -13.22
N GLY A 54 -13.40 -14.28 -12.24
CA GLY A 54 -12.41 -15.30 -11.88
C GLY A 54 -11.41 -14.87 -10.79
N ALA A 55 -11.50 -13.64 -10.28
CA ALA A 55 -10.70 -13.21 -9.15
C ALA A 55 -11.03 -14.02 -7.88
N VAL A 56 -9.99 -14.39 -7.11
CA VAL A 56 -10.11 -15.08 -5.83
C VAL A 56 -9.97 -14.06 -4.72
N ILE A 57 -11.09 -13.61 -4.17
CA ILE A 57 -11.14 -12.52 -3.19
C ILE A 57 -12.12 -12.85 -2.07
N GLU A 58 -11.70 -12.64 -0.83
CA GLU A 58 -12.57 -12.69 0.35
C GLU A 58 -12.56 -11.33 1.06
N GLY A 59 -13.66 -10.96 1.70
CA GLY A 59 -13.76 -9.76 2.53
C GLY A 59 -14.08 -10.11 3.98
N VAL A 60 -13.22 -9.67 4.91
CA VAL A 60 -13.31 -9.97 6.34
C VAL A 60 -12.94 -8.73 7.19
N ASP A 61 -12.99 -8.84 8.51
CA ASP A 61 -12.49 -7.78 9.38
C ASP A 61 -10.95 -7.68 9.34
N ASN A 62 -10.42 -6.52 9.74
CA ASN A 62 -8.98 -6.24 9.69
C ASN A 62 -8.11 -7.26 10.43
N VAL A 63 -8.59 -7.81 11.56
CA VAL A 63 -7.83 -8.72 12.41
C VAL A 63 -7.73 -10.08 11.72
N ALA A 64 -8.85 -10.59 11.22
CA ALA A 64 -8.89 -11.80 10.41
C ALA A 64 -8.04 -11.67 9.13
N ALA A 65 -8.16 -10.55 8.42
CA ALA A 65 -7.37 -10.28 7.21
C ALA A 65 -5.87 -10.29 7.50
N ALA A 66 -5.41 -9.66 8.59
CA ALA A 66 -4.01 -9.60 8.94
C ALA A 66 -3.38 -10.99 9.21
N ALA A 67 -4.15 -11.95 9.73
CA ALA A 67 -3.68 -13.31 9.98
C ALA A 67 -3.69 -14.23 8.74
N ALA A 68 -4.41 -13.83 7.68
CA ALA A 68 -4.76 -14.72 6.57
C ALA A 68 -3.67 -14.85 5.49
N SER A 69 -2.77 -13.87 5.35
CA SER A 69 -1.85 -13.79 4.20
C SER A 69 -0.41 -13.53 4.60
N PRO A 70 0.59 -14.07 3.88
CA PRO A 70 2.01 -13.79 4.15
C PRO A 70 2.38 -12.31 3.97
N VAL A 71 1.65 -11.58 3.14
CA VAL A 71 1.84 -10.13 2.89
C VAL A 71 0.57 -9.37 3.29
N VAL A 72 0.75 -8.28 4.03
CA VAL A 72 -0.32 -7.38 4.48
C VAL A 72 -0.01 -5.96 4.02
N VAL A 73 -0.88 -5.38 3.21
CA VAL A 73 -0.77 -4.01 2.71
C VAL A 73 -1.60 -3.08 3.59
N LEU A 74 -0.99 -2.04 4.13
CA LEU A 74 -1.66 -0.98 4.86
C LEU A 74 -2.00 0.18 3.91
N SER A 75 -3.28 0.30 3.54
CA SER A 75 -3.80 1.38 2.69
C SER A 75 -4.75 2.31 3.44
N VAL A 76 -4.45 2.57 4.72
CA VAL A 76 -5.24 3.44 5.60
C VAL A 76 -4.67 4.87 5.65
N PRO A 77 -5.50 5.90 5.95
CA PRO A 77 -5.00 7.24 6.23
C PRO A 77 -3.98 7.22 7.38
N PHE A 78 -2.97 8.10 7.32
CA PHE A 78 -1.94 8.19 8.36
C PHE A 78 -2.55 8.48 9.74
N SER A 79 -3.61 9.29 9.82
CA SER A 79 -4.36 9.54 11.06
C SER A 79 -4.95 8.27 11.72
N ALA A 80 -5.16 7.19 10.95
CA ALA A 80 -5.68 5.91 11.44
C ALA A 80 -4.61 4.80 11.52
N GLN A 81 -3.41 5.04 10.96
CA GLN A 81 -2.37 4.02 10.78
C GLN A 81 -1.92 3.41 12.11
N ALA A 82 -1.48 4.22 13.08
CA ALA A 82 -1.01 3.70 14.37
C ALA A 82 -2.08 2.90 15.14
N LYS A 83 -3.35 3.33 15.09
CA LYS A 83 -4.46 2.59 15.69
C LYS A 83 -4.69 1.25 14.98
N THR A 84 -4.61 1.25 13.65
CA THR A 84 -4.80 0.06 12.83
C THR A 84 -3.69 -0.96 13.07
N VAL A 85 -2.42 -0.53 13.06
CA VAL A 85 -1.27 -1.41 13.34
C VAL A 85 -1.39 -2.05 14.72
N LYS A 86 -1.73 -1.26 15.75
CA LYS A 86 -1.99 -1.80 17.10
C LYS A 86 -3.13 -2.80 17.14
N GLN A 87 -4.21 -2.54 16.41
CA GLN A 87 -5.38 -3.42 16.36
C GLN A 87 -5.04 -4.78 15.74
N ILE A 88 -4.25 -4.81 14.66
CA ILE A 88 -3.92 -6.06 13.96
C ILE A 88 -2.66 -6.74 14.50
N GLY A 89 -1.87 -6.06 15.35
CA GLY A 89 -0.55 -6.50 15.79
C GLY A 89 -0.53 -7.91 16.38
N GLU A 90 -1.51 -8.28 17.20
CA GLU A 90 -1.59 -9.63 17.81
C GLU A 90 -1.90 -10.74 16.80
N SER A 91 -2.43 -10.39 15.63
CA SER A 91 -2.75 -11.34 14.55
C SER A 91 -1.63 -11.50 13.53
N LEU A 92 -0.68 -10.56 13.52
CA LEU A 92 0.52 -10.65 12.71
C LEU A 92 1.52 -11.64 13.33
N LYS A 93 2.13 -12.46 12.49
CA LYS A 93 3.03 -13.56 12.85
C LYS A 93 4.41 -13.28 12.28
N ALA A 94 5.43 -13.74 12.99
CA ALA A 94 6.81 -13.69 12.51
C ALA A 94 6.94 -14.29 11.10
N GLY A 95 7.71 -13.62 10.25
CA GLY A 95 7.88 -13.97 8.84
C GLY A 95 6.85 -13.33 7.89
N GLN A 96 5.76 -12.74 8.38
CA GLN A 96 4.89 -11.92 7.54
C GLN A 96 5.57 -10.59 7.15
N LEU A 97 5.17 -10.05 6.01
CA LEU A 97 5.59 -8.74 5.52
C LEU A 97 4.43 -7.75 5.58
N VAL A 98 4.66 -6.59 6.18
CA VAL A 98 3.77 -5.42 6.07
C VAL A 98 4.31 -4.45 5.03
N ILE A 99 3.49 -4.10 4.02
CA ILE A 99 3.77 -3.01 3.08
C ILE A 99 2.97 -1.79 3.50
N ASP A 100 3.65 -0.74 3.94
CA ASP A 100 3.01 0.52 4.35
C ASP A 100 2.99 1.54 3.19
N ALA A 101 1.79 1.96 2.81
CA ALA A 101 1.54 2.97 1.79
C ALA A 101 1.04 4.31 2.37
N SER A 102 1.05 4.46 3.70
CA SER A 102 0.56 5.67 4.35
C SER A 102 1.54 6.84 4.20
N VAL A 103 0.97 8.04 4.05
CA VAL A 103 1.73 9.29 3.91
C VAL A 103 1.20 10.30 4.93
N PRO A 104 2.07 10.92 5.74
CA PRO A 104 1.65 11.84 6.79
C PRO A 104 1.33 13.24 6.22
N LEU A 105 0.26 13.35 5.44
CA LEU A 105 -0.19 14.62 4.84
C LEU A 105 -1.05 15.43 5.81
N ALA A 106 -0.80 16.74 5.90
CA ALA A 106 -1.54 17.64 6.77
C ALA A 106 -3.03 17.78 6.38
N ALA A 107 -3.40 17.50 5.13
CA ALA A 107 -4.80 17.48 4.69
C ALA A 107 -5.69 16.54 5.52
N GLN A 108 -5.13 15.50 6.13
CA GLN A 108 -5.86 14.57 6.99
C GLN A 108 -6.24 15.17 8.35
N VAL A 109 -5.69 16.33 8.70
CA VAL A 109 -5.93 17.07 9.95
C VAL A 109 -6.29 18.54 9.68
N GLY A 110 -6.81 18.85 8.49
CA GLY A 110 -7.28 20.19 8.12
C GLY A 110 -6.24 21.15 7.54
N GLY A 111 -5.01 20.67 7.28
CA GLY A 111 -3.96 21.42 6.60
C GLY A 111 -3.99 21.33 5.08
N LYS A 112 -2.91 21.77 4.42
CA LYS A 112 -2.77 21.71 2.95
C LYS A 112 -2.37 20.30 2.48
N PRO A 113 -2.82 19.85 1.30
CA PRO A 113 -2.46 18.53 0.77
C PRO A 113 -1.01 18.44 0.27
N THR A 114 -0.31 19.58 0.14
CA THR A 114 1.11 19.66 -0.21
C THR A 114 2.02 19.88 1.00
N GLN A 115 1.50 19.66 2.21
CA GLN A 115 2.24 19.87 3.47
C GLN A 115 2.36 18.53 4.21
N MET A 116 3.59 18.19 4.59
CA MET A 116 3.89 17.02 5.41
C MET A 116 3.69 17.34 6.89
N LEU A 117 3.24 16.35 7.66
CA LEU A 117 3.28 16.33 9.12
C LEU A 117 4.62 15.74 9.57
N GLY A 118 5.17 16.27 10.66
CA GLY A 118 6.34 15.69 11.30
C GLY A 118 5.98 14.39 12.04
N VAL A 119 6.80 13.35 11.86
CA VAL A 119 6.69 12.08 12.58
C VAL A 119 7.98 11.87 13.37
N TRP A 120 7.89 11.64 14.68
CA TRP A 120 9.07 11.56 15.55
C TRP A 120 10.02 10.42 15.17
N GLN A 121 9.46 9.27 14.77
CA GLN A 121 10.18 8.10 14.29
C GLN A 121 10.88 8.34 12.93
N GLY A 122 10.62 9.47 12.27
CA GLY A 122 11.19 9.87 11.00
C GLY A 122 10.18 9.88 9.85
N SER A 123 9.35 8.84 9.77
CA SER A 123 8.40 8.61 8.67
C SER A 123 7.19 7.79 9.14
N ALA A 124 6.13 7.71 8.34
CA ALA A 124 4.98 6.87 8.65
C ALA A 124 5.38 5.40 8.73
N ALA A 125 6.19 4.91 7.79
CA ALA A 125 6.66 3.53 7.81
C ALA A 125 7.52 3.21 9.05
N GLN A 126 8.41 4.11 9.48
CA GLN A 126 9.17 3.92 10.71
C GLN A 126 8.28 3.95 11.97
N GLN A 127 7.19 4.73 11.95
CA GLN A 127 6.18 4.68 13.02
C GLN A 127 5.47 3.33 13.05
N ALA A 128 5.02 2.81 11.90
CA ALA A 128 4.44 1.47 11.81
C ALA A 128 5.43 0.41 12.30
N ALA A 129 6.69 0.46 11.85
CA ALA A 129 7.75 -0.45 12.29
C ALA A 129 7.88 -0.53 13.81
N SER A 130 7.82 0.62 14.50
CA SER A 130 7.92 0.69 15.96
C SER A 130 6.72 0.08 16.71
N LEU A 131 5.64 -0.25 16.00
CA LEU A 131 4.40 -0.80 16.55
C LEU A 131 4.18 -2.26 16.13
N LEU A 132 4.97 -2.79 15.20
CA LEU A 132 4.86 -4.17 14.74
C LEU A 132 5.48 -5.12 15.77
N PRO A 133 4.93 -6.34 15.90
CA PRO A 133 5.53 -7.36 16.76
C PRO A 133 6.85 -7.87 16.16
N ASP A 134 7.71 -8.44 17.02
CA ASP A 134 9.00 -8.97 16.62
C ASP A 134 8.88 -10.02 15.50
N GLY A 135 9.80 -9.96 14.55
CA GLY A 135 9.85 -10.89 13.41
C GLY A 135 8.88 -10.56 12.28
N VAL A 136 8.02 -9.54 12.40
CA VAL A 136 7.24 -9.03 11.28
C VAL A 136 8.05 -8.02 10.48
N GLY A 137 8.10 -8.25 9.18
CA GLY A 137 8.74 -7.40 8.20
C GLY A 137 8.02 -6.10 7.92
N ILE A 138 8.76 -5.10 7.47
CA ILE A 138 8.16 -3.87 6.95
C ILE A 138 8.90 -3.32 5.73
N VAL A 139 8.10 -2.96 4.73
CA VAL A 139 8.53 -2.25 3.53
C VAL A 139 7.63 -1.04 3.33
N SER A 140 8.23 0.08 2.97
CA SER A 140 7.55 1.31 2.55
C SER A 140 7.47 1.34 1.03
N ALA A 141 6.26 1.47 0.46
CA ALA A 141 6.05 1.53 -0.99
C ALA A 141 4.68 2.14 -1.35
N LEU A 142 4.40 2.30 -2.65
CA LEU A 142 3.09 2.66 -3.23
C LEU A 142 2.60 4.09 -2.97
N HIS A 143 3.37 4.94 -2.28
CA HIS A 143 2.98 6.30 -1.88
C HIS A 143 2.50 7.20 -3.04
N THR A 144 3.15 7.06 -4.20
CA THR A 144 2.97 7.93 -5.36
C THR A 144 2.01 7.37 -6.41
N VAL A 145 1.51 6.15 -6.22
CA VAL A 145 0.64 5.49 -7.19
C VAL A 145 -0.76 6.10 -7.10
N SER A 146 -1.30 6.54 -8.25
CA SER A 146 -2.60 7.20 -8.26
C SER A 146 -3.75 6.20 -8.13
N ALA A 147 -4.50 6.29 -7.03
CA ALA A 147 -5.72 5.50 -6.81
C ALA A 147 -6.73 5.62 -7.97
N ALA A 148 -6.86 6.82 -8.55
CA ALA A 148 -7.75 7.04 -9.70
C ALA A 148 -7.30 6.27 -10.94
N MET A 149 -5.98 6.21 -11.21
CA MET A 149 -5.42 5.48 -12.35
C MET A 149 -5.42 3.96 -12.09
N LEU A 150 -5.31 3.53 -10.83
CA LEU A 150 -5.50 2.13 -10.47
C LEU A 150 -6.93 1.65 -10.74
N ALA A 151 -7.93 2.49 -10.47
CA ALA A 151 -9.34 2.17 -10.70
C ALA A 151 -9.74 2.12 -12.18
N ASP A 152 -9.00 2.82 -13.06
CA ASP A 152 -9.17 2.74 -14.51
C ASP A 152 -8.39 1.54 -15.06
N LEU A 153 -9.04 0.38 -15.24
CA LEU A 153 -8.38 -0.85 -15.69
C LEU A 153 -7.74 -0.75 -17.09
N ASP A 154 -8.18 0.20 -17.92
CA ASP A 154 -7.61 0.43 -19.26
C ASP A 154 -6.35 1.31 -19.21
N HIS A 155 -6.13 2.01 -18.09
CA HIS A 155 -4.93 2.81 -17.89
C HIS A 155 -3.68 1.92 -17.86
N LYS A 156 -2.66 2.33 -18.60
CA LYS A 156 -1.35 1.68 -18.68
C LYS A 156 -0.35 2.49 -17.88
N PHE A 157 0.20 1.89 -16.84
CA PHE A 157 1.25 2.52 -16.07
C PHE A 157 2.57 2.55 -16.85
N ASP A 158 3.38 3.56 -16.54
CA ASP A 158 4.75 3.72 -17.01
C ASP A 158 5.56 4.47 -15.94
N GLU A 159 5.50 3.98 -14.70
CA GLU A 159 6.04 4.66 -13.53
C GLU A 159 6.79 3.71 -12.60
N ASP A 160 7.70 4.29 -11.83
CA ASP A 160 8.46 3.60 -10.81
C ASP A 160 7.81 3.78 -9.44
N VAL A 161 7.78 2.69 -8.68
CA VAL A 161 7.41 2.69 -7.26
C VAL A 161 8.67 2.54 -6.44
N LEU A 162 8.96 3.56 -5.63
CA LEU A 162 10.12 3.54 -4.74
C LEU A 162 9.84 2.64 -3.53
N VAL A 163 10.78 1.73 -3.25
CA VAL A 163 10.69 0.71 -2.20
C VAL A 163 11.79 0.94 -1.17
N CYS A 164 11.41 1.16 0.08
CA CYS A 164 12.34 1.34 1.21
C CYS A 164 12.15 0.23 2.25
N GLY A 165 13.23 -0.37 2.74
CA GLY A 165 13.17 -1.46 3.72
C GLY A 165 14.56 -1.97 4.09
N ASP A 166 14.68 -2.51 5.30
CA ASP A 166 15.97 -2.97 5.84
C ASP A 166 16.30 -4.43 5.48
N ASP A 167 15.28 -5.23 5.12
CA ASP A 167 15.43 -6.62 4.69
C ASP A 167 15.34 -6.74 3.16
N LYS A 168 16.35 -7.36 2.55
CA LYS A 168 16.46 -7.50 1.09
C LYS A 168 15.41 -8.46 0.50
N GLU A 169 15.12 -9.55 1.20
CA GLU A 169 14.15 -10.56 0.74
C GLU A 169 12.73 -10.01 0.79
N GLN A 170 12.40 -9.27 1.84
CA GLN A 170 11.12 -8.59 1.97
C GLN A 170 10.92 -7.51 0.91
N LYS A 171 11.96 -6.73 0.61
CA LYS A 171 11.90 -5.78 -0.52
C LYS A 171 11.69 -6.48 -1.85
N ALA A 172 12.29 -7.66 -2.06
CA ALA A 172 12.07 -8.44 -3.28
C ALA A 172 10.62 -8.94 -3.38
N VAL A 173 10.02 -9.42 -2.29
CA VAL A 173 8.60 -9.80 -2.25
C VAL A 173 7.69 -8.61 -2.56
N ALA A 174 7.96 -7.44 -1.97
CA ALA A 174 7.21 -6.22 -2.27
C ALA A 174 7.36 -5.80 -3.75
N ALA A 175 8.57 -5.88 -4.28
CA ALA A 175 8.86 -5.57 -5.68
C ALA A 175 8.08 -6.49 -6.63
N GLU A 176 8.08 -7.80 -6.39
CA GLU A 176 7.32 -8.77 -7.20
C GLU A 176 5.83 -8.47 -7.19
N LEU A 177 5.28 -8.11 -6.02
CA LEU A 177 3.87 -7.73 -5.91
C LEU A 177 3.56 -6.42 -6.65
N ILE A 178 4.43 -5.43 -6.56
CA ILE A 178 4.28 -4.15 -7.30
C ILE A 178 4.31 -4.41 -8.81
N GLU A 179 5.29 -5.18 -9.28
CA GLU A 179 5.53 -5.45 -10.70
C GLU A 179 4.48 -6.39 -11.32
N ALA A 180 3.69 -7.08 -10.49
CA ALA A 180 2.49 -7.78 -10.94
C ALA A 180 1.46 -6.82 -11.57
N ILE A 181 1.47 -5.54 -11.19
CA ILE A 181 0.69 -4.50 -11.85
C ILE A 181 1.46 -4.03 -13.09
N ALA A 182 0.98 -4.42 -14.26
CA ALA A 182 1.65 -4.13 -15.53
C ALA A 182 1.96 -2.64 -15.69
N GLY A 183 3.24 -2.33 -15.93
CA GLY A 183 3.73 -0.97 -16.14
C GLY A 183 4.26 -0.28 -14.88
N LEU A 184 4.06 -0.86 -13.69
CA LEU A 184 4.79 -0.46 -12.49
C LEU A 184 6.14 -1.18 -12.45
N ARG A 185 7.19 -0.44 -12.12
CA ARG A 185 8.52 -1.00 -11.86
C ARG A 185 8.95 -0.67 -10.43
N ALA A 186 9.36 -1.68 -9.66
CA ALA A 186 9.86 -1.43 -8.32
C ALA A 186 11.31 -0.93 -8.38
N VAL A 187 11.62 0.13 -7.64
CA VAL A 187 12.98 0.67 -7.52
C VAL A 187 13.38 0.68 -6.06
N ASP A 188 14.43 -0.07 -5.72
CA ASP A 188 15.00 -0.09 -4.37
C ASP A 188 15.60 1.29 -4.04
N ALA A 189 14.94 2.01 -3.14
CA ALA A 189 15.33 3.32 -2.64
C ALA A 189 16.12 3.23 -1.32
N GLY A 190 16.54 2.03 -0.93
CA GLY A 190 17.46 1.77 0.17
C GLY A 190 16.76 1.33 1.46
N ARG A 191 17.29 1.81 2.59
CA ARG A 191 16.87 1.46 3.95
C ARG A 191 15.54 2.11 4.32
N LEU A 192 14.89 1.62 5.38
CA LEU A 192 13.58 2.14 5.81
C LEU A 192 13.63 3.63 6.20
N GLU A 193 14.78 4.12 6.68
CA GLU A 193 14.98 5.54 7.01
C GLU A 193 14.79 6.50 5.82
N ASN A 194 14.97 6.02 4.59
CA ASN A 194 14.72 6.81 3.38
C ASN A 194 13.22 7.01 3.10
N SER A 195 12.34 6.28 3.81
CA SER A 195 10.88 6.40 3.68
C SER A 195 10.40 7.84 3.85
N ARG A 196 11.04 8.61 4.74
CA ARG A 196 10.70 10.03 4.94
C ARG A 196 10.79 10.87 3.65
N ILE A 197 11.68 10.49 2.74
CA ILE A 197 11.90 11.18 1.46
C ILE A 197 10.88 10.68 0.43
N THR A 198 10.71 9.36 0.33
CA THR A 198 9.78 8.74 -0.64
C THR A 198 8.32 9.05 -0.32
N GLU A 199 7.92 9.09 0.96
CA GLU A 199 6.61 9.55 1.39
C GLU A 199 6.38 11.03 1.01
N SER A 200 7.38 11.88 1.24
CA SER A 200 7.32 13.33 0.97
C SER A 200 7.14 13.67 -0.51
N LEU A 201 7.55 12.77 -1.41
CA LEU A 201 7.33 12.92 -2.84
C LEU A 201 5.84 13.04 -3.19
N THR A 202 4.97 12.41 -2.41
CA THR A 202 3.51 12.51 -2.57
C THR A 202 3.02 13.97 -2.50
N ALA A 203 3.48 14.74 -1.50
CA ALA A 203 3.11 16.14 -1.35
C ALA A 203 3.60 16.99 -2.54
N LEU A 204 4.81 16.69 -3.05
CA LEU A 204 5.35 17.33 -4.24
C LEU A 204 4.50 17.01 -5.48
N MET A 205 4.16 15.73 -5.68
CA MET A 205 3.35 15.26 -6.80
C MET A 205 1.93 15.81 -6.78
N ILE A 206 1.30 15.91 -5.61
CA ILE A 206 0.01 16.61 -5.48
C ILE A 206 0.13 18.05 -6.00
N GLY A 207 1.21 18.76 -5.64
CA GLY A 207 1.45 20.11 -6.16
C GLY A 207 1.62 20.16 -7.68
N ILE A 208 2.34 19.19 -8.26
CA ILE A 208 2.50 19.04 -9.72
C ILE A 208 1.16 18.77 -10.39
N ASN A 209 0.38 17.84 -9.85
CA ASN A 209 -0.94 17.45 -10.36
C ASN A 209 -1.92 18.61 -10.35
N ILE A 210 -1.97 19.41 -9.28
CA ILE A 210 -2.83 20.60 -9.19
C ILE A 210 -2.46 21.63 -10.28
N ARG A 211 -1.16 21.89 -10.48
CA ARG A 211 -0.70 22.87 -11.48
C ARG A 211 -0.97 22.45 -12.92
N ASN A 212 -0.85 21.15 -13.20
CA ASN A 212 -0.93 20.61 -14.56
C ASN A 212 -2.26 19.94 -14.87
N LYS A 213 -3.20 19.86 -13.91
CA LYS A 213 -4.48 19.14 -14.01
C LYS A 213 -4.30 17.69 -14.49
N ALA A 214 -3.35 16.99 -13.89
CA ALA A 214 -2.90 15.67 -14.33
C ALA A 214 -2.83 14.66 -13.17
N HIS A 215 -2.67 13.39 -13.53
CA HIS A 215 -2.25 12.31 -12.63
C HIS A 215 -0.84 11.89 -13.05
N THR A 216 0.17 12.48 -12.39
CA THR A 216 1.57 12.20 -12.73
C THR A 216 2.12 11.01 -11.98
N GLY A 217 3.10 10.35 -12.59
CA GLY A 217 3.98 9.34 -12.01
C GLY A 217 5.43 9.83 -11.98
N ILE A 218 6.35 8.98 -11.52
CA ILE A 218 7.79 9.23 -11.57
C ILE A 218 8.53 8.11 -12.29
N ARG A 219 9.70 8.44 -12.87
CA ARG A 219 10.62 7.48 -13.48
C ARG A 219 12.04 7.84 -13.06
N ILE A 220 12.76 6.87 -12.51
CA ILE A 220 14.19 6.89 -12.26
C ILE A 220 14.90 6.38 -13.51
N THR A 221 15.81 7.19 -14.02
CA THR A 221 16.52 6.94 -15.28
C THR A 221 17.95 6.50 -15.01
N GLY A 222 18.53 5.71 -15.92
CA GLY A 222 19.91 5.20 -15.80
C GLY A 222 20.07 3.99 -14.88
N LEU A 223 18.96 3.30 -14.58
CA LEU A 223 18.93 1.99 -13.90
C LEU A 223 18.88 0.84 -14.91
#